data_AF-A0A2X2C759-F1
#
_entry.id   AF-A0A2X2C759-F1
#
_cell.length_a   1.000
_cell.length_b   1.000
_cell.length_c   1.000
_cell.angle_alpha   90.00
_cell.angle_beta   90.00
_cell.angle_gamma   90.00
#
_symmetry.space_group_name_H-M   'P 1'
#
loop_
_entity.id
_entity.type
_entity.pdbx_description
1 polymer ?
#
loop_
_entity_poly.entity_id
_entity_poly.type
_entity_poly.pdbx_seq_one_letter_code
_entity_poly.pdbx_strand_id
1 'polypeptide(L)'
;MDWYIDKIEQAMASCQIQDFRAKLKQWCETSVIAYVEKQELHDMLFHQVFHQSGNIHENRALQQLQKILMGGTENKTWQVLQPELTCTLIYHGMHAAVDNLEHSTEYTSQTLGALLYRQFTQLLS
;
A
#
# COMPACT_ATOMS: atom_id res chain seq x y z
N MET A 1 2.32 11.47 12.55
CA MET A 1 1.28 10.68 13.24
C MET A 1 1.32 9.29 12.61
N ASP A 2 1.76 8.27 13.34
CA ASP A 2 2.02 6.91 12.79
C ASP A 2 0.74 6.09 12.52
N TRP A 3 -0.42 6.63 12.86
CA TRP A 3 -1.75 6.00 12.75
C TRP A 3 -2.00 5.29 11.42
N TYR A 4 -1.58 5.86 10.29
CA TYR A 4 -1.73 5.24 8.96
C TYR A 4 -0.98 3.90 8.85
N ILE A 5 0.29 3.87 9.26
CA ILE A 5 1.14 2.67 9.20
C ILE A 5 0.65 1.62 10.19
N ASP A 6 0.23 2.05 11.38
CA ASP A 6 -0.29 1.15 12.42
C ASP A 6 -1.62 0.50 11.98
N LYS A 7 -2.50 1.24 11.30
CA LYS A 7 -3.76 0.71 10.73
C LYS A 7 -3.49 -0.39 9.71
N ILE A 8 -2.49 -0.21 8.84
CA ILE A 8 -2.07 -1.23 7.87
C ILE A 8 -1.48 -2.45 8.58
N GLU A 9 -0.62 -2.24 9.59
CA GLU A 9 -0.01 -3.34 10.35
C GLU A 9 -1.05 -4.19 11.08
N GLN A 10 -2.01 -3.56 11.74
CA GLN A 10 -3.12 -4.25 12.42
C GLN A 10 -3.99 -5.03 11.44
N ALA A 11 -4.29 -4.45 10.28
CA ALA A 11 -5.08 -5.12 9.27
C ALA A 11 -4.36 -6.38 8.75
N MET A 12 -3.07 -6.29 8.45
CA MET A 12 -2.27 -7.45 8.05
C MET A 12 -2.10 -8.49 9.16
N ALA A 13 -2.06 -8.07 10.43
CA ALA A 13 -1.96 -8.97 11.57
C ALA A 13 -3.23 -9.82 11.78
N SER A 14 -4.36 -9.41 11.20
CA SER A 14 -5.60 -10.22 11.19
C SER A 14 -5.56 -11.39 10.20
N CYS A 15 -4.62 -11.37 9.23
CA CYS A 15 -4.44 -12.46 8.27
C CYS A 15 -3.70 -13.64 8.92
N GLN A 16 -3.87 -14.84 8.36
CA GLN A 16 -3.07 -16.00 8.76
C GLN A 16 -1.57 -15.72 8.56
N ILE A 17 -0.74 -16.26 9.46
CA ILE A 17 0.70 -15.92 9.53
C ILE A 17 1.43 -16.15 8.19
N GLN A 18 1.07 -17.19 7.45
CA GLN A 18 1.70 -17.55 6.17
C GLN A 18 0.84 -17.21 4.95
N ASP A 19 -0.30 -16.53 5.12
CA ASP A 19 -1.12 -16.10 3.99
C ASP A 19 -0.61 -14.75 3.46
N PHE A 20 0.49 -14.81 2.72
CA PHE A 20 1.13 -13.63 2.14
C PHE A 20 0.24 -12.97 1.07
N ARG A 21 -0.60 -13.75 0.38
CA ARG A 21 -1.58 -13.23 -0.58
C ARG A 21 -2.61 -12.36 0.12
N ALA A 22 -3.19 -12.83 1.22
CA ALA A 22 -4.12 -12.03 2.03
C ALA A 22 -3.43 -10.81 2.63
N LYS A 23 -2.20 -10.94 3.14
CA LYS A 23 -1.43 -9.81 3.68
C LYS A 23 -1.18 -8.71 2.64
N LEU A 24 -0.77 -9.09 1.42
CA LEU A 24 -0.57 -8.12 0.34
C LEU A 24 -1.88 -7.46 -0.10
N LYS A 25 -2.97 -8.23 -0.19
CA LYS A 25 -4.31 -7.69 -0.46
C LYS A 25 -4.71 -6.67 0.60
N GLN A 26 -4.57 -7.04 1.86
CA GLN A 26 -4.92 -6.18 2.98
C GLN A 26 -4.04 -4.92 3.04
N TRP A 27 -2.76 -5.06 2.70
CA TRP A 27 -1.85 -3.92 2.57
C TRP A 27 -2.36 -2.95 1.50
N CYS A 28 -2.73 -3.43 0.31
CA CYS A 28 -3.25 -2.57 -0.77
C CYS A 28 -4.54 -1.86 -0.37
N GLU A 29 -5.52 -2.61 0.13
CA GLU A 29 -6.85 -2.07 0.49
C GLU A 29 -6.77 -1.09 1.65
N THR A 30 -6.03 -1.43 2.71
CA THR A 30 -5.93 -0.56 3.89
C THR A 30 -5.11 0.68 3.60
N SER A 31 -4.06 0.58 2.77
CA SER A 31 -3.23 1.73 2.37
C SER A 31 -4.05 2.75 1.60
N VAL A 32 -4.86 2.33 0.61
CA VAL A 32 -5.72 3.24 -0.14
C VAL A 32 -6.70 3.95 0.79
N ILE A 33 -7.44 3.19 1.61
CA ILE A 33 -8.43 3.76 2.53
C ILE A 33 -7.78 4.77 3.49
N ALA A 34 -6.68 4.36 4.13
CA ALA A 34 -6.04 5.19 5.14
C ALA A 34 -5.34 6.42 4.54
N TYR A 35 -4.89 6.37 3.28
CA TYR A 35 -4.33 7.52 2.60
C TYR A 35 -5.40 8.51 2.16
N VAL A 36 -6.52 8.04 1.62
CA VAL A 36 -7.68 8.88 1.27
C VAL A 36 -8.23 9.58 2.52
N GLU A 37 -8.43 8.86 3.62
CA GLU A 37 -8.85 9.45 4.90
C GLU A 37 -7.86 10.54 5.37
N LYS A 38 -6.55 10.31 5.18
CA LYS A 38 -5.52 11.28 5.54
C LYS A 38 -5.55 12.53 4.64
N GLN A 39 -5.81 12.37 3.35
CA GLN A 39 -5.96 13.49 2.41
C GLN A 39 -7.20 14.32 2.77
N GLU A 40 -8.36 13.68 2.97
CA GLU A 40 -9.60 14.37 3.35
C GLU A 40 -9.42 15.16 4.66
N LEU A 41 -8.80 14.55 5.68
CA LEU A 41 -8.49 15.25 6.93
C LEU A 41 -7.53 16.43 6.73
N HIS A 42 -6.55 16.28 5.86
CA HIS A 42 -5.63 17.37 5.53
C HIS A 42 -6.37 18.52 4.84
N ASP A 43 -7.19 18.24 3.84
CA ASP A 43 -7.92 19.26 3.08
C ASP A 43 -8.95 20.00 3.95
N MET A 44 -9.59 19.29 4.90
CA MET A 44 -10.48 19.91 5.90
C MET A 44 -9.72 20.83 6.88
N LEU A 45 -8.51 20.45 7.29
CA LEU A 45 -7.71 21.20 8.28
C LEU A 45 -6.86 22.30 7.65
N PHE A 46 -6.44 22.12 6.40
CA PHE A 46 -5.49 22.96 5.69
C PHE A 46 -5.96 23.12 4.25
N HIS A 47 -6.37 24.34 3.87
CA HIS A 47 -6.72 24.69 2.49
C HIS A 47 -5.47 24.79 1.57
N GLN A 48 -4.41 24.03 1.84
CA GLN A 48 -3.13 24.04 1.11
C GLN A 48 -2.73 22.63 0.67
N VAL A 49 -1.92 22.55 -0.39
CA VAL A 49 -1.40 21.30 -0.97
C VAL A 49 -0.57 20.53 0.07
N PHE A 50 -0.87 19.25 0.21
CA PHE A 50 -0.22 18.30 1.13
C PHE A 50 1.32 18.28 0.98
N HIS A 51 2.06 18.82 1.94
CA HIS A 51 3.53 18.74 1.98
C HIS A 51 3.99 17.46 2.70
N GLN A 52 4.76 16.65 1.98
CA GLN A 52 5.23 15.33 2.38
C GLN A 52 6.06 15.35 3.68
N SER A 53 5.53 14.75 4.74
CA SER A 53 6.32 14.17 5.86
C SER A 53 6.99 12.84 5.43
N GLY A 54 7.49 12.80 4.18
CA GLY A 54 7.65 11.59 3.36
C GLY A 54 8.57 10.52 3.95
N ASN A 55 9.76 10.91 4.43
CA ASN A 55 10.84 9.93 4.61
C ASN A 55 10.60 8.85 5.67
N ILE A 56 9.95 9.13 6.81
CA ILE A 56 9.80 8.12 7.87
C ILE A 56 8.64 7.15 7.55
N HIS A 57 7.51 7.68 7.09
CA HIS A 57 6.34 6.86 6.78
C HIS A 57 6.57 5.98 5.55
N GLU A 58 7.26 6.51 4.54
CA GLU A 58 7.71 5.76 3.37
C GLU A 58 8.62 4.60 3.75
N ASN A 59 9.66 4.86 4.54
CA ASN A 59 10.58 3.82 4.98
C ASN A 59 9.87 2.69 5.72
N ARG A 60 8.89 3.00 6.58
CA ARG A 60 8.11 1.98 7.30
C ARG A 60 7.19 1.18 6.36
N ALA A 61 6.56 1.84 5.39
CA ALA A 61 5.73 1.16 4.40
C ALA A 61 6.55 0.22 3.49
N LEU A 62 7.73 0.68 3.05
CA LEU A 62 8.68 -0.14 2.29
C LEU A 62 9.16 -1.34 3.10
N GLN A 63 9.45 -1.16 4.40
CA GLN A 63 9.79 -2.28 5.29
C GLN A 63 8.64 -3.29 5.44
N GLN A 64 7.37 -2.84 5.51
CA GLN A 64 6.21 -3.73 5.53
C GLN A 64 6.12 -4.55 4.24
N LEU A 65 6.23 -3.90 3.08
CA LEU A 65 6.23 -4.57 1.78
C LEU A 65 7.38 -5.58 1.67
N GLN A 66 8.59 -5.20 2.09
CA GLN A 66 9.74 -6.09 2.05
C GLN A 66 9.51 -7.36 2.87
N LYS A 67 8.93 -7.24 4.08
CA LYS A 67 8.56 -8.40 4.90
C LYS A 67 7.54 -9.30 4.21
N ILE A 68 6.53 -8.73 3.56
CA ILE A 68 5.50 -9.50 2.84
C ILE A 68 6.12 -10.23 1.64
N LEU A 69 6.85 -9.51 0.78
CA LEU A 69 7.41 -10.05 -0.46
C LEU A 69 8.48 -11.11 -0.20
N MET A 70 9.39 -10.86 0.76
CA MET A 70 10.41 -11.84 1.13
C MET A 70 9.78 -13.06 1.80
N GLY A 71 8.85 -12.87 2.74
CA GLY A 71 8.16 -13.99 3.38
C GLY A 71 7.38 -14.85 2.39
N GLY A 72 6.71 -14.23 1.41
CA GLY A 72 6.03 -14.97 0.33
C GLY A 72 7.01 -15.72 -0.58
N THR A 73 8.20 -15.17 -0.83
CA THR A 73 9.26 -15.85 -1.59
C THR A 73 9.79 -17.07 -0.83
N GLU A 74 10.10 -16.93 0.45
CA GLU A 74 10.57 -18.02 1.32
C GLU A 74 9.54 -19.15 1.44
N ASN A 75 8.24 -18.80 1.46
CA ASN A 75 7.13 -19.75 1.54
C ASN A 75 6.60 -20.19 0.16
N LYS A 76 7.35 -19.95 -0.93
CA LYS A 76 7.02 -20.37 -2.30
C LYS A 76 5.64 -19.89 -2.79
N THR A 77 5.17 -18.76 -2.27
CA THR A 77 3.92 -18.12 -2.70
C THR A 77 4.09 -17.44 -4.07
N TRP A 78 5.26 -16.87 -4.31
CA TRP A 78 5.68 -16.16 -5.53
C TRP A 78 7.20 -16.12 -5.63
N GLN A 79 7.73 -15.62 -6.75
CA GLN A 79 9.14 -15.28 -6.90
C GLN A 79 9.31 -13.77 -7.13
N VAL A 80 10.29 -13.16 -6.47
CA VAL A 80 10.61 -11.73 -6.65
C VAL A 80 12.08 -11.59 -7.07
N LEU A 81 12.31 -11.12 -8.30
CA LEU A 81 13.65 -11.00 -8.86
C LEU A 81 14.42 -9.78 -8.34
N GLN A 82 13.76 -8.64 -8.16
CA GLN A 82 14.35 -7.42 -7.60
C GLN A 82 13.53 -6.89 -6.41
N PRO A 83 13.67 -7.47 -5.21
CA PRO A 83 12.79 -7.18 -4.07
C PRO A 83 12.67 -5.70 -3.72
N GLU A 84 13.78 -4.97 -3.72
CA GLU A 84 13.81 -3.53 -3.41
C GLU A 84 13.03 -2.72 -4.46
N LEU A 85 13.35 -2.91 -5.75
CA LEU A 85 12.64 -2.25 -6.85
C LEU A 85 11.14 -2.58 -6.83
N THR A 86 10.78 -3.84 -6.61
CA THR A 86 9.37 -4.25 -6.54
C THR A 86 8.64 -3.58 -5.38
N CYS A 87 9.26 -3.45 -4.19
CA CYS A 87 8.67 -2.71 -3.07
C CYS A 87 8.46 -1.23 -3.42
N THR A 88 9.48 -0.59 -4.01
CA THR A 88 9.42 0.81 -4.46
C THR A 88 8.32 1.03 -5.49
N LEU A 89 8.19 0.16 -6.48
CA LEU A 89 7.13 0.22 -7.50
C LEU A 89 5.74 0.07 -6.89
N ILE A 90 5.55 -0.88 -5.97
CA ILE A 90 4.27 -1.11 -5.30
C ILE A 90 3.88 0.11 -4.45
N TYR A 91 4.81 0.61 -3.65
CA TYR A 91 4.56 1.76 -2.77
C TYR A 91 4.22 3.02 -3.57
N HIS A 92 5.11 3.47 -4.47
CA HIS A 92 4.87 4.69 -5.23
C HIS A 92 3.74 4.55 -6.24
N GLY A 93 3.54 3.36 -6.82
CA GLY A 93 2.40 3.09 -7.69
C GLY A 93 1.08 3.24 -6.97
N MET A 94 0.98 2.76 -5.72
CA MET A 94 -0.19 2.97 -4.88
C MET A 94 -0.42 4.46 -4.59
N HIS A 95 0.61 5.19 -4.14
CA HIS A 95 0.51 6.62 -3.86
C HIS A 95 0.05 7.42 -5.09
N ALA A 96 0.72 7.23 -6.23
CA ALA A 96 0.39 7.93 -7.46
C ALA A 96 -1.05 7.63 -7.94
N ALA A 97 -1.52 6.38 -7.76
CA ALA A 97 -2.88 6.03 -8.12
C ALA A 97 -3.93 6.68 -7.22
N VAL A 98 -3.64 6.81 -5.92
CA VAL A 98 -4.50 7.51 -4.95
C VAL A 98 -4.53 9.02 -5.24
N ASP A 99 -3.37 9.63 -5.49
CA ASP A 99 -3.28 11.06 -5.88
C ASP A 99 -4.06 11.37 -7.17
N ASN A 100 -4.21 10.39 -8.05
CA ASN A 100 -4.95 10.53 -9.30
C ASN A 100 -6.47 10.21 -9.17
N LEU A 101 -6.99 9.95 -7.98
CA LEU A 101 -8.41 9.59 -7.78
C LEU A 101 -9.38 10.64 -8.31
N GLU A 102 -9.10 11.93 -8.12
CA GLU A 102 -9.97 13.02 -8.56
C GLU A 102 -10.09 13.12 -10.10
N HIS A 103 -9.09 12.59 -10.81
CA HIS A 103 -9.00 12.64 -12.26
C HIS A 103 -9.34 11.29 -12.93
N SER A 104 -9.43 10.22 -12.15
CA SER A 104 -9.68 8.88 -12.68
C SER A 104 -11.15 8.67 -13.03
N THR A 105 -11.38 8.01 -14.17
CA THR A 105 -12.70 7.45 -14.55
C THR A 105 -12.74 5.93 -14.46
N GLU A 106 -11.60 5.30 -14.16
CA GLU A 106 -11.42 3.85 -14.19
C GLU A 106 -11.60 3.18 -12.82
N TYR A 107 -11.38 3.94 -11.74
CA TYR A 107 -11.39 3.42 -10.38
C TYR A 107 -11.81 4.49 -9.37
N THR A 108 -12.25 4.04 -8.20
CA THR A 108 -12.65 4.86 -7.06
C THR A 108 -11.85 4.47 -5.82
N SER A 109 -11.91 5.25 -4.75
CA SER A 109 -11.24 4.93 -3.49
C SER A 109 -11.66 3.56 -2.92
N GLN A 110 -12.89 3.11 -3.19
CA GLN A 110 -13.40 1.82 -2.74
C GLN A 110 -12.94 0.64 -3.60
N THR A 111 -12.60 0.87 -4.88
CA THR A 111 -12.25 -0.20 -5.84
C THR A 111 -10.75 -0.28 -6.10
N LEU A 112 -10.02 0.82 -5.91
CA LEU A 112 -8.59 0.94 -6.22
C LEU A 112 -7.74 -0.09 -5.48
N GLY A 113 -7.99 -0.33 -4.19
CA GLY A 113 -7.20 -1.30 -3.40
C GLY A 113 -7.20 -2.71 -4.00
N ALA A 114 -8.37 -3.19 -4.44
CA ALA A 114 -8.49 -4.49 -5.08
C ALA A 114 -7.85 -4.54 -6.48
N LEU A 115 -7.91 -3.43 -7.22
CA LEU A 115 -7.27 -3.31 -8.53
C LEU A 115 -5.74 -3.29 -8.41
N LEU A 116 -5.19 -2.51 -7.48
CA LEU A 116 -3.77 -2.48 -7.17
C LEU A 116 -3.26 -3.86 -6.79
N TYR A 117 -3.98 -4.57 -5.91
CA TYR A 117 -3.62 -5.95 -5.56
C TYR A 117 -3.50 -6.84 -6.81
N ARG A 118 -4.48 -6.80 -7.71
CA ARG A 118 -4.44 -7.58 -8.96
C ARG A 118 -3.22 -7.20 -9.81
N GLN A 119 -2.98 -5.91 -10.03
CA GLN A 119 -1.85 -5.43 -10.84
C GLN A 119 -0.50 -5.84 -10.22
N PHE A 120 -0.34 -5.63 -8.91
CA PHE A 120 0.91 -5.94 -8.23
C PHE A 120 1.19 -7.44 -8.18
N THR A 121 0.16 -8.30 -8.06
CA THR A 121 0.38 -9.74 -8.13
C THR A 121 0.90 -10.22 -9.49
N GLN A 122 0.67 -9.48 -10.58
CA GLN A 122 1.25 -9.78 -11.89
C GLN A 122 2.77 -9.52 -11.94
N LEU A 123 3.29 -8.64 -11.05
CA LEU A 123 4.72 -8.35 -10.93
C LEU A 123 5.48 -9.41 -10.12
N LEU A 124 4.78 -10.33 -9.46
CA LEU A 124 5.33 -11.33 -8.54
C LEU A 124 5.39 -12.74 -9.18
N SER A 125 5.51 -12.81 -10.50
CA SER A 125 5.54 -14.06 -11.28
C SER A 125 6.66 -15.00 -10.84
#